data_AF-A0A5C7DUA1-F1
#
_entry.id   AF-A0A5C7DUA1-F1
#
_cell.length_a   1.000
_cell.length_b   1.000
_cell.length_c   1.000
_cell.angle_alpha   90.00
_cell.angle_beta   90.00
_cell.angle_gamma   90.00
#
_symmetry.space_group_name_H-M   'P 1'
#
loop_
_entity.id
_entity.type
_entity.pdbx_description
1 polymer ?
#
loop_
_entity_poly.entity_id
_entity_poly.type
_entity_poly.pdbx_seq_one_letter_code
_entity_poly.pdbx_strand_id
1 'polypeptide(L)'
;ISYKNIPAELAWEMNLPLPDNYEFVYPLFGLSGGGALTSFFNKCSLNMNYDFHRDFGKSYVVNYNSFLKRKQNILYYTEYGLNVKNRNKFLLLLCQNNIVFLVRDPISRLKHAANHHSHNPNQNNDLNLTCNFDMLYSMKLYHTNVKGICSSSPTIESLQIWLNTNRWFLYLSFLESLKLKKLNITYIDMEEIKPEKAFDTMCVLANKFGFSKPTDEGFFKGIMNGDLFGFIPINFFANEKNLKCSDTTVYKNNSIHLQITSTNLIEFYGQSKEYINIISDFFDKPLKYDNLGIFIKPQDYEQLKQNNELLQATKNYLTNFIKALEERIEIEKSKLFKENDVLNYLKENKKLRVKLKKLLDKELVHLKQYRPDIVVSWKYYQEFEKMCKELDGN
;
A
#
# COMPACT_ATOMS: atom_id res chain seq x y z
N ILE A 1 -6.47 8.41 36.32
CA ILE A 1 -5.27 9.24 36.05
C ILE A 1 -5.68 10.35 35.09
N SER A 2 -5.40 11.62 35.38
CA SER A 2 -5.70 12.72 34.45
C SER A 2 -4.53 12.91 33.49
N TYR A 3 -4.64 12.35 32.29
CA TYR A 3 -3.58 12.43 31.27
C TYR A 3 -3.31 13.86 30.78
N LYS A 4 -4.29 14.77 30.90
CA LYS A 4 -4.23 16.14 30.33
C LYS A 4 -3.10 17.00 30.90
N ASN A 5 -2.64 16.70 32.11
CA ASN A 5 -1.64 17.51 32.81
C ASN A 5 -0.27 16.82 32.88
N ILE A 6 -0.10 15.66 32.23
CA ILE A 6 1.13 14.89 32.25
C ILE A 6 1.73 14.89 30.83
N PRO A 7 2.92 15.48 30.64
CA PRO A 7 3.65 15.40 29.37
C PRO A 7 3.88 13.94 28.96
N ALA A 8 3.85 13.67 27.66
CA ALA A 8 3.90 12.31 27.14
C ALA A 8 5.21 11.57 27.49
N GLU A 9 6.33 12.30 27.55
CA GLU A 9 7.65 11.79 27.94
C GLU A 9 7.65 11.34 29.40
N LEU A 10 7.09 12.15 30.30
CA LEU A 10 6.94 11.81 31.71
C LEU A 10 5.98 10.63 31.89
N ALA A 11 4.87 10.59 31.14
CA ALA A 11 3.94 9.47 31.15
C ALA A 11 4.61 8.16 30.72
N TRP A 12 5.50 8.22 29.72
CA TRP A 12 6.31 7.09 29.29
C TRP A 12 7.28 6.62 30.37
N GLU A 13 8.00 7.54 31.03
CA GLU A 13 8.93 7.23 32.13
C GLU A 13 8.22 6.56 33.30
N MET A 14 7.03 7.07 33.65
CA MET A 14 6.17 6.55 34.71
C MET A 14 5.45 5.24 34.35
N ASN A 15 5.63 4.70 33.14
CA ASN A 15 4.93 3.52 32.64
C ASN A 15 3.40 3.67 32.68
N LEU A 16 2.88 4.87 32.36
CA LEU A 16 1.43 5.08 32.27
C LEU A 16 0.87 4.41 31.00
N PRO A 17 -0.32 3.78 31.06
CA PRO A 17 -0.95 3.26 29.86
C PRO A 17 -1.26 4.39 28.88
N LEU A 18 -1.39 4.10 27.59
CA LEU A 18 -1.87 5.08 26.61
C LEU A 18 -3.27 5.58 26.99
N PRO A 19 -3.61 6.85 26.69
CA PRO A 19 -4.96 7.36 26.88
C PRO A 19 -5.99 6.48 26.16
N ASP A 20 -7.08 6.16 26.86
CA ASP A 20 -8.14 5.29 26.37
C ASP A 20 -9.09 6.04 25.42
N ASN A 21 -8.56 6.49 24.29
CA ASN A 21 -9.29 7.25 23.27
C ASN A 21 -8.92 6.76 21.86
N TYR A 22 -8.92 5.44 21.69
CA TYR A 22 -8.76 4.77 20.40
C TYR A 22 -9.62 3.49 20.37
N GLU A 23 -10.17 3.14 19.22
CA GLU A 23 -11.21 2.10 19.07
C GLU A 23 -10.62 0.68 19.10
N PHE A 24 -9.46 0.51 18.48
CA PHE A 24 -8.75 -0.76 18.40
C PHE A 24 -7.27 -0.55 18.04
N VAL A 25 -6.49 -1.62 18.24
CA VAL A 25 -5.11 -1.72 17.75
C VAL A 25 -5.13 -2.41 16.39
N TYR A 26 -4.42 -1.82 15.41
CA TYR A 26 -4.27 -2.36 14.07
C TYR A 26 -2.78 -2.63 13.78
N PRO A 27 -2.31 -3.88 13.95
CA PRO A 27 -0.97 -4.28 13.53
C PRO A 27 -0.90 -4.37 12.01
N LEU A 28 -0.17 -3.44 11.39
CA LEU A 28 0.05 -3.47 9.95
C LEU A 28 1.19 -4.39 9.60
N PHE A 29 0.84 -5.58 9.12
CA PHE A 29 1.79 -6.50 8.55
C PHE A 29 1.86 -6.29 7.04
N GLY A 30 3.05 -5.94 6.55
CA GLY A 30 3.23 -5.46 5.18
C GLY A 30 2.79 -6.49 4.13
N LEU A 31 2.45 -6.04 2.92
CA LEU A 31 2.13 -6.91 1.77
C LEU A 31 0.79 -7.68 1.86
N SER A 32 -0.06 -7.35 2.84
CA SER A 32 -1.41 -7.92 3.00
C SER A 32 -2.55 -6.99 2.56
N GLY A 33 -2.28 -5.89 1.85
CA GLY A 33 -3.31 -4.88 1.50
C GLY A 33 -3.50 -3.78 2.54
N GLY A 34 -2.55 -3.64 3.46
CA GLY A 34 -2.60 -2.72 4.59
C GLY A 34 -2.92 -1.26 4.24
N GLY A 35 -2.33 -0.75 3.15
CA GLY A 35 -2.56 0.62 2.69
C GLY A 35 -4.01 0.88 2.28
N ALA A 36 -4.68 -0.09 1.66
CA ALA A 36 -6.08 0.03 1.27
C ALA A 36 -7.00 0.03 2.49
N LEU A 37 -6.85 -0.93 3.40
CA LEU A 37 -7.66 -0.96 4.62
C LEU A 37 -7.44 0.31 5.48
N THR A 38 -6.21 0.82 5.52
CA THR A 38 -5.94 2.11 6.15
C THR A 38 -6.69 3.27 5.48
N SER A 39 -6.70 3.37 4.15
CA SER A 39 -7.43 4.45 3.47
C SER A 39 -8.94 4.33 3.70
N PHE A 40 -9.46 3.10 3.80
CA PHE A 40 -10.85 2.83 4.14
C PHE A 40 -11.21 3.31 5.56
N PHE A 41 -10.34 3.05 6.55
CA PHE A 41 -10.52 3.58 7.90
C PHE A 41 -10.51 5.13 7.90
N ASN A 42 -9.58 5.76 7.19
CA ASN A 42 -9.53 7.22 7.08
C ASN A 42 -10.79 7.80 6.44
N LYS A 43 -11.30 7.17 5.38
CA LYS A 43 -12.58 7.56 4.73
C LYS A 43 -13.77 7.46 5.70
N CYS A 44 -13.69 6.56 6.68
CA CYS A 44 -14.66 6.41 7.77
C CYS A 44 -14.37 7.31 8.99
N SER A 45 -13.58 8.38 8.84
CA SER A 45 -13.22 9.36 9.88
C SER A 45 -12.37 8.83 11.03
N LEU A 46 -11.77 7.64 10.90
CA LEU A 46 -10.83 7.13 11.90
C LEU A 46 -9.47 7.79 11.71
N ASN A 47 -8.90 8.29 12.82
CA ASN A 47 -7.60 8.93 12.84
C ASN A 47 -6.50 7.92 13.19
N MET A 48 -5.39 7.94 12.45
CA MET A 48 -4.21 7.16 12.84
C MET A 48 -2.94 7.98 12.68
N ASN A 49 -1.98 7.76 13.56
CA ASN A 49 -0.65 8.34 13.43
C ASN A 49 0.25 7.31 12.76
N TYR A 50 0.74 7.64 11.58
CA TYR A 50 1.80 6.87 10.96
C TYR A 50 3.09 7.12 11.72
N ASP A 51 3.42 6.20 12.60
CA ASP A 51 4.66 6.24 13.34
C ASP A 51 5.63 5.20 12.78
N PHE A 52 6.60 5.69 12.03
CA PHE A 52 7.65 4.90 11.42
C PHE A 52 8.95 4.90 12.26
N HIS A 53 8.87 5.16 13.57
CA HIS A 53 10.05 5.16 14.43
C HIS A 53 10.50 3.73 14.76
N ARG A 54 11.82 3.50 14.67
CA ARG A 54 12.46 2.27 15.18
C ARG A 54 12.73 2.31 16.69
N ASP A 55 11.91 3.07 17.42
CA ASP A 55 11.91 3.19 18.88
C ASP A 55 10.49 3.43 19.36
N PHE A 56 9.92 2.44 20.05
CA PHE A 56 8.52 2.50 20.50
C PHE A 56 8.27 3.51 21.63
N GLY A 57 9.31 4.05 22.27
CA GLY A 57 9.12 5.18 23.19
C GLY A 57 8.70 6.45 22.45
N LYS A 58 9.23 6.69 21.25
CA LYS A 58 8.77 7.78 20.38
C LYS A 58 7.34 7.52 19.91
N SER A 59 7.06 6.27 19.55
CA SER A 59 5.70 5.86 19.17
C SER A 59 4.67 6.01 20.27
N TYR A 60 5.06 5.80 21.54
CA TYR A 60 4.23 6.15 22.67
C TYR A 60 3.91 7.65 22.70
N VAL A 61 4.94 8.50 22.62
CA VAL A 61 4.78 9.97 22.72
C VAL A 61 3.86 10.52 21.63
N VAL A 62 4.05 10.09 20.39
CA VAL A 62 3.23 10.52 19.25
C VAL A 62 1.77 10.11 19.45
N ASN A 63 1.52 8.85 19.80
CA ASN A 63 0.15 8.35 19.98
C ASN A 63 -0.53 8.95 21.22
N TYR A 64 0.19 9.08 22.34
CA TYR A 64 -0.30 9.73 23.55
C TYR A 64 -0.83 11.13 23.25
N ASN A 65 -0.02 11.97 22.60
CA ASN A 65 -0.40 13.34 22.26
C ASN A 65 -1.57 13.40 21.27
N SER A 66 -1.63 12.49 20.31
CA SER A 66 -2.71 12.43 19.32
C SER A 66 -4.03 12.01 19.95
N PHE A 67 -4.01 10.99 20.82
CA PHE A 67 -5.18 10.48 21.51
C PHE A 67 -5.76 11.47 22.51
N LEU A 68 -4.99 12.45 22.99
CA LEU A 68 -5.54 13.56 23.79
C LEU A 68 -6.26 14.63 22.96
N LYS A 69 -5.94 14.74 21.66
CA LYS A 69 -6.40 15.84 20.79
C LYS A 69 -7.55 15.47 19.86
N ARG A 70 -7.63 14.20 19.44
CA ARG A 70 -8.57 13.73 18.40
C ARG A 70 -9.49 12.65 18.97
N LYS A 71 -10.69 12.48 18.40
CA LYS A 71 -11.59 11.36 18.67
C LYS A 71 -11.43 10.27 17.60
N GLN A 72 -12.00 9.09 17.84
CA GLN A 72 -12.04 7.98 16.86
C GLN A 72 -10.64 7.61 16.35
N ASN A 73 -9.69 7.41 17.27
CA ASN A 73 -8.35 7.03 16.87
C ASN A 73 -8.22 5.52 16.68
N ILE A 74 -7.26 5.10 15.86
CA ILE A 74 -6.75 3.72 15.81
C ILE A 74 -5.31 3.77 16.26
N LEU A 75 -4.91 2.82 17.11
CA LEU A 75 -3.49 2.60 17.35
C LEU A 75 -2.90 1.75 16.23
N TYR A 76 -2.16 2.41 15.35
CA TYR A 76 -1.41 1.74 14.30
C TYR A 76 -0.11 1.17 14.86
N TYR A 77 0.13 -0.13 14.66
CA TYR A 77 1.37 -0.80 15.05
C TYR A 77 2.16 -1.24 13.81
N THR A 78 3.31 -0.60 13.60
CA THR A 78 4.19 -0.88 12.45
C THR A 78 5.05 -2.12 12.69
N GLU A 79 5.11 -3.03 11.72
CA GLU A 79 5.96 -4.23 11.78
C GLU A 79 7.45 -3.92 11.57
N TYR A 80 8.16 -3.55 12.64
CA TYR A 80 9.63 -3.41 12.61
C TYR A 80 10.40 -4.66 13.06
N GLY A 81 9.68 -5.71 13.44
CA GLY A 81 10.21 -6.97 13.96
C GLY A 81 10.17 -7.05 15.49
N LEU A 82 10.54 -8.21 16.02
CA LEU A 82 10.45 -8.49 17.46
C LEU A 82 11.52 -7.76 18.30
N ASN A 83 12.68 -7.45 17.70
CA ASN A 83 13.87 -6.94 18.40
C ASN A 83 14.01 -5.42 18.32
N VAL A 84 12.90 -4.69 18.39
CA VAL A 84 12.88 -3.23 18.27
C VAL A 84 12.94 -2.62 19.67
N LYS A 85 13.72 -1.54 19.80
CA LYS A 85 13.90 -0.83 21.06
C LYS A 85 12.55 -0.45 21.67
N ASN A 86 12.39 -0.69 22.97
CA ASN A 86 11.20 -0.36 23.77
C ASN A 86 9.89 -1.07 23.39
N ARG A 87 9.90 -2.04 22.46
CA ARG A 87 8.70 -2.73 21.98
C ARG A 87 7.86 -3.35 23.10
N ASN A 88 8.48 -4.19 23.94
CA ASN A 88 7.74 -4.93 24.97
C ASN A 88 7.13 -3.98 26.01
N LYS A 89 7.86 -2.95 26.43
CA LYS A 89 7.32 -1.91 27.32
C LYS A 89 6.11 -1.24 26.68
N PHE A 90 6.21 -0.81 25.43
CA PHE A 90 5.08 -0.18 24.72
C PHE A 90 3.84 -1.09 24.64
N LEU A 91 4.01 -2.36 24.30
CA LEU A 91 2.90 -3.32 24.21
C LEU A 91 2.20 -3.56 25.54
N LEU A 92 2.92 -3.49 26.67
CA LEU A 92 2.34 -3.59 28.01
C LEU A 92 1.53 -2.34 28.41
N LEU A 93 1.75 -1.20 27.74
CA LEU A 93 1.06 0.06 28.02
C LEU A 93 -0.20 0.27 27.17
N LEU A 94 -0.56 -0.68 26.31
CA LEU A 94 -1.82 -0.60 25.56
C LEU A 94 -2.99 -0.80 26.51
N CYS A 95 -4.02 0.06 26.44
CA CYS A 95 -5.22 -0.07 27.27
C CYS A 95 -6.33 -0.89 26.57
N GLN A 96 -6.47 -0.78 25.25
CA GLN A 96 -7.48 -1.48 24.45
C GLN A 96 -7.24 -2.98 24.27
N ASN A 97 -8.36 -3.71 24.14
CA ASN A 97 -8.41 -5.17 23.95
C ASN A 97 -8.84 -5.59 22.55
N ASN A 98 -9.41 -4.66 21.78
CA ASN A 98 -9.81 -4.91 20.39
C ASN A 98 -8.57 -4.88 19.50
N ILE A 99 -8.28 -6.00 18.83
CA ILE A 99 -7.19 -6.12 17.86
C ILE A 99 -7.78 -6.45 16.50
N VAL A 100 -7.41 -5.71 15.47
CA VAL A 100 -7.81 -5.98 14.08
C VAL A 100 -6.59 -6.46 13.32
N PHE A 101 -6.65 -7.66 12.75
CA PHE A 101 -5.61 -8.20 11.88
C PHE A 101 -6.11 -8.30 10.46
N LEU A 102 -5.32 -7.76 9.54
CA LEU A 102 -5.44 -8.06 8.12
C LEU A 102 -4.51 -9.23 7.77
N VAL A 103 -5.12 -10.35 7.38
CA VAL A 103 -4.42 -11.60 7.05
C VAL A 103 -4.53 -11.87 5.55
N ARG A 104 -3.62 -12.71 5.04
CA ARG A 104 -3.55 -13.06 3.62
C ARG A 104 -2.90 -14.42 3.47
N ASP A 105 -3.28 -15.18 2.44
CA ASP A 105 -2.57 -16.37 2.00
C ASP A 105 -1.04 -16.10 2.00
N PRO A 106 -0.26 -16.82 2.82
CA PRO A 106 1.18 -16.60 2.94
C PRO A 106 1.95 -16.69 1.63
N ILE A 107 1.53 -17.57 0.70
CA ILE A 107 2.18 -17.73 -0.60
C ILE A 107 1.84 -16.55 -1.50
N SER A 108 0.58 -16.10 -1.53
CA SER A 108 0.20 -14.87 -2.24
C SER A 108 0.91 -13.63 -1.68
N ARG A 109 1.14 -13.57 -0.36
CA ARG A 109 1.92 -12.50 0.29
C ARG A 109 3.39 -12.54 -0.16
N LEU A 110 4.00 -13.72 -0.23
CA LEU A 110 5.37 -13.88 -0.74
C LEU A 110 5.48 -13.56 -2.23
N LYS A 111 4.51 -13.98 -3.05
CA LYS A 111 4.42 -13.56 -4.45
C LYS A 111 4.44 -12.05 -4.57
N HIS A 112 3.66 -11.35 -3.76
CA HIS A 112 3.66 -9.89 -3.75
C HIS A 112 5.01 -9.31 -3.31
N ALA A 113 5.72 -9.98 -2.40
CA ALA A 113 7.07 -9.61 -1.97
C ALA A 113 8.12 -9.73 -3.08
N ALA A 114 8.09 -10.83 -3.84
CA ALA A 114 8.99 -11.06 -4.97
C ALA A 114 8.76 -10.05 -6.10
N ASN A 115 7.50 -9.63 -6.28
CA ASN A 115 7.08 -8.63 -7.25
C ASN A 115 7.11 -7.20 -6.71
N HIS A 116 7.55 -6.98 -5.47
CA HIS A 116 7.50 -5.66 -4.85
C HIS A 116 8.56 -4.76 -5.49
N HIS A 117 8.10 -3.73 -6.19
CA HIS A 117 9.01 -2.74 -6.75
C HIS A 117 9.45 -1.73 -5.69
N SER A 118 10.66 -1.21 -5.87
CA SER A 118 11.17 -0.03 -5.21
C SER A 118 10.85 1.20 -6.05
N HIS A 119 10.71 2.33 -5.36
CA HIS A 119 10.78 3.63 -6.03
C HIS A 119 12.19 3.84 -6.58
N ASN A 120 12.30 4.45 -7.76
CA ASN A 120 13.56 4.93 -8.29
C ASN A 120 13.81 6.35 -7.72
N PRO A 121 14.83 6.55 -6.86
CA PRO A 121 15.05 7.83 -6.19
C PRO A 121 15.41 8.97 -7.16
N ASN A 122 15.81 8.64 -8.40
CA ASN A 122 16.15 9.59 -9.44
C ASN A 122 15.01 9.76 -10.46
N GLN A 123 13.81 9.27 -10.16
CA GLN A 123 12.67 9.34 -11.07
C GLN A 123 12.23 10.79 -11.26
N ASN A 124 12.42 11.30 -12.48
CA ASN A 124 11.78 12.54 -12.92
C ASN A 124 10.42 12.18 -13.53
N ASN A 125 9.35 12.73 -12.94
CA ASN A 125 7.97 12.55 -13.41
C ASN A 125 7.47 13.73 -14.25
N ASP A 126 8.35 14.66 -14.62
CA ASP A 126 8.01 15.82 -15.41
C ASP A 126 8.36 15.61 -16.89
N LEU A 127 7.40 15.91 -17.76
CA LEU A 127 7.45 15.77 -19.21
C LEU A 127 7.09 17.07 -19.91
N ASN A 128 7.54 17.21 -21.16
CA ASN A 128 7.10 18.25 -22.10
C ASN A 128 6.92 17.62 -23.51
N LEU A 129 6.65 18.45 -24.51
CA LEU A 129 6.38 18.02 -25.90
C LEU A 129 7.54 17.32 -26.63
N THR A 130 8.78 17.46 -26.16
CA THR A 130 9.99 16.96 -26.83
C THR A 130 10.65 15.80 -26.08
N CYS A 131 10.24 15.54 -24.83
CA CYS A 131 10.72 14.41 -24.05
C CYS A 131 10.38 13.08 -24.74
N ASN A 132 11.37 12.19 -24.85
CA ASN A 132 11.12 10.82 -25.29
C ASN A 132 10.45 10.00 -24.16
N PHE A 133 10.10 8.75 -24.46
CA PHE A 133 9.38 7.88 -23.52
C PHE A 133 10.30 6.95 -22.72
N ASP A 134 11.63 7.15 -22.79
CA ASP A 134 12.60 6.22 -22.19
C ASP A 134 12.47 6.15 -20.65
N MET A 135 11.95 7.21 -20.04
CA MET A 135 11.69 7.23 -18.59
C MET A 135 10.81 6.06 -18.14
N LEU A 136 9.86 5.63 -18.97
CA LEU A 136 8.96 4.50 -18.69
C LEU A 136 9.72 3.19 -18.42
N TYR A 137 10.94 3.04 -18.97
CA TYR A 137 11.78 1.87 -18.71
C TYR A 137 12.34 1.82 -17.29
N SER A 138 12.52 2.99 -16.67
CA SER A 138 13.21 3.17 -15.38
C SER A 138 12.29 3.40 -14.18
N MET A 139 10.98 3.46 -14.41
CA MET A 139 9.98 3.75 -13.37
C MET A 139 9.83 2.62 -12.35
N LYS A 140 9.95 1.37 -12.78
CA LYS A 140 9.88 0.18 -11.91
C LYS A 140 11.24 -0.46 -11.77
N LEU A 141 11.72 -0.50 -10.53
CA LEU A 141 12.90 -1.25 -10.13
C LEU A 141 12.48 -2.28 -9.09
N TYR A 142 13.07 -3.46 -9.08
CA TYR A 142 12.71 -4.55 -8.16
C TYR A 142 13.91 -4.94 -7.31
N HIS A 143 13.67 -5.25 -6.04
CA HIS A 143 14.72 -5.71 -5.14
C HIS A 143 15.29 -7.05 -5.61
N THR A 144 16.61 -7.21 -5.47
CA THR A 144 17.28 -8.49 -5.73
C THR A 144 17.52 -9.26 -4.44
N ASN A 145 18.24 -10.38 -4.51
CA ASN A 145 18.76 -11.10 -3.35
C ASN A 145 19.95 -10.41 -2.67
N VAL A 146 20.46 -9.30 -3.22
CA VAL A 146 21.50 -8.48 -2.62
C VAL A 146 20.89 -7.21 -2.06
N LYS A 147 21.06 -7.00 -0.75
CA LYS A 147 20.48 -5.86 -0.05
C LYS A 147 20.97 -4.54 -0.64
N GLY A 148 20.02 -3.66 -0.99
CA GLY A 148 20.31 -2.35 -1.56
C GLY A 148 20.52 -2.33 -3.07
N ILE A 149 20.54 -3.49 -3.73
CA ILE A 149 20.61 -3.59 -5.19
C ILE A 149 19.20 -3.78 -5.74
N CYS A 150 18.89 -3.04 -6.81
CA CYS A 150 17.65 -3.20 -7.56
C CYS A 150 17.94 -3.56 -9.01
N SER A 151 16.96 -4.15 -9.70
CA SER A 151 17.04 -4.55 -11.10
C SER A 151 15.76 -4.20 -11.86
N SER A 152 15.80 -4.24 -13.20
CA SER A 152 14.67 -3.87 -14.06
C SER A 152 13.61 -4.97 -14.22
N SER A 153 13.76 -6.10 -13.53
CA SER A 153 12.82 -7.22 -13.51
C SER A 153 12.80 -7.85 -12.11
N PRO A 154 11.68 -8.40 -11.63
CA PRO A 154 11.64 -9.08 -10.34
C PRO A 154 12.53 -10.32 -10.35
N THR A 155 13.12 -10.65 -9.19
CA THR A 155 13.86 -11.91 -9.00
C THR A 155 13.29 -12.71 -7.84
N ILE A 156 13.07 -14.01 -8.05
CA ILE A 156 12.42 -14.86 -7.05
C ILE A 156 13.33 -15.08 -5.83
N GLU A 157 14.65 -14.99 -6.02
CA GLU A 157 15.66 -15.09 -4.97
C GLU A 157 15.59 -13.95 -3.96
N SER A 158 14.96 -12.83 -4.31
CA SER A 158 14.69 -11.73 -3.36
C SER A 158 13.91 -12.20 -2.11
N LEU A 159 13.12 -13.29 -2.24
CA LEU A 159 12.44 -13.94 -1.13
C LEU A 159 13.38 -14.39 -0.01
N GLN A 160 14.64 -14.68 -0.33
CA GLN A 160 15.66 -15.01 0.67
C GLN A 160 15.89 -13.85 1.64
N ILE A 161 15.95 -12.60 1.15
CA ILE A 161 16.07 -11.42 2.01
C ILE A 161 14.84 -11.31 2.89
N TRP A 162 13.65 -11.37 2.28
CA TRP A 162 12.38 -11.20 2.98
C TRP A 162 12.24 -12.20 4.13
N LEU A 163 12.40 -13.50 3.84
CA LEU A 163 12.29 -14.60 4.82
C LEU A 163 13.44 -14.64 5.83
N ASN A 164 14.56 -13.95 5.57
CA ASN A 164 15.65 -13.84 6.54
C ASN A 164 15.47 -12.75 7.59
N THR A 165 14.44 -11.91 7.45
CA THR A 165 14.08 -10.95 8.49
C THR A 165 13.14 -11.55 9.54
N ASN A 166 13.15 -11.02 10.76
CA ASN A 166 12.23 -11.37 11.84
C ASN A 166 10.96 -10.51 11.86
N ARG A 167 10.47 -10.13 10.67
CA ARG A 167 9.40 -9.14 10.45
C ARG A 167 8.22 -9.71 9.68
N TRP A 168 8.00 -11.01 9.76
CA TRP A 168 7.04 -11.69 8.90
C TRP A 168 6.09 -12.52 9.70
N PHE A 169 4.82 -12.42 9.32
CA PHE A 169 3.73 -13.22 9.85
C PHE A 169 3.62 -13.18 11.37
N LEU A 170 3.98 -12.07 12.04
CA LEU A 170 4.07 -12.01 13.50
C LEU A 170 2.69 -11.97 14.22
N TYR A 171 1.72 -12.78 13.81
CA TYR A 171 0.36 -12.81 14.36
C TYR A 171 0.34 -13.33 15.80
N LEU A 172 0.77 -14.58 16.03
CA LEU A 172 0.80 -15.15 17.37
C LEU A 172 1.84 -14.45 18.23
N SER A 173 3.03 -14.19 17.69
CA SER A 173 4.09 -13.49 18.41
C SER A 173 3.68 -12.09 18.87
N PHE A 174 2.83 -11.38 18.13
CA PHE A 174 2.26 -10.12 18.58
C PHE A 174 1.29 -10.33 19.74
N LEU A 175 0.36 -11.28 19.63
CA LEU A 175 -0.62 -11.59 20.67
C LEU A 175 0.03 -12.02 21.99
N GLU A 176 1.04 -12.90 21.94
CA GLU A 176 1.80 -13.35 23.11
C GLU A 176 2.51 -12.18 23.81
N SER A 177 2.89 -11.14 23.06
CA SER A 177 3.57 -9.97 23.60
C SER A 177 2.64 -9.04 24.40
N LEU A 178 1.32 -9.15 24.24
CA LEU A 178 0.34 -8.30 24.92
C LEU A 178 0.01 -8.77 26.36
N LYS A 179 0.52 -9.94 26.79
CA LYS A 179 0.40 -10.55 28.13
C LYS A 179 -0.90 -10.21 28.90
N LEU A 180 -1.85 -11.15 28.89
CA LEU A 180 -2.96 -11.28 29.86
C LEU A 180 -4.03 -10.17 29.84
N LYS A 181 -4.65 -9.96 28.69
CA LYS A 181 -6.00 -9.38 28.61
C LYS A 181 -6.91 -10.33 27.86
N LYS A 182 -8.20 -10.33 28.17
CA LYS A 182 -9.20 -10.97 27.29
C LYS A 182 -9.25 -10.15 26.00
N LEU A 183 -8.46 -10.56 25.00
CA LEU A 183 -8.37 -9.89 23.71
C LEU A 183 -9.60 -10.23 22.87
N ASN A 184 -10.15 -9.22 22.19
CA ASN A 184 -11.18 -9.38 21.18
C ASN A 184 -10.53 -9.21 19.81
N ILE A 185 -10.28 -10.34 19.15
CA ILE A 185 -9.49 -10.38 17.92
C ILE A 185 -10.43 -10.47 16.72
N THR A 186 -10.26 -9.55 15.77
CA THR A 186 -10.98 -9.52 14.50
C THR A 186 -9.98 -9.79 13.38
N TYR A 187 -10.12 -10.94 12.72
CA TYR A 187 -9.39 -11.24 11.51
C TYR A 187 -10.20 -10.84 10.29
N ILE A 188 -9.55 -10.16 9.35
CA ILE A 188 -10.06 -9.78 8.05
C ILE A 188 -9.13 -10.41 7.02
N ASP A 189 -9.66 -11.22 6.11
CA ASP A 189 -8.89 -11.67 4.95
C ASP A 189 -8.69 -10.50 3.97
N MET A 190 -7.54 -10.42 3.33
CA MET A 190 -7.29 -9.51 2.22
C MET A 190 -8.33 -9.63 1.10
N GLU A 191 -8.90 -10.82 0.89
CA GLU A 191 -10.01 -11.03 -0.04
C GLU A 191 -11.29 -10.27 0.36
N GLU A 192 -11.51 -9.98 1.64
CA GLU A 192 -12.68 -9.24 2.15
C GLU A 192 -12.56 -7.72 1.91
N ILE A 193 -11.35 -7.21 1.61
CA ILE A 193 -11.11 -5.79 1.31
C ILE A 193 -10.86 -5.53 -0.18
N LYS A 194 -11.15 -6.51 -1.04
CA LYS A 194 -11.15 -6.33 -2.49
C LYS A 194 -12.40 -5.59 -2.97
N PRO A 195 -12.38 -5.01 -4.18
CA PRO A 195 -13.47 -4.17 -4.70
C PRO A 195 -14.88 -4.71 -4.46
N GLU A 196 -15.11 -6.00 -4.72
CA GLU A 196 -16.45 -6.62 -4.60
C GLU A 196 -16.99 -6.68 -3.16
N LYS A 197 -16.13 -6.62 -2.14
CA LYS A 197 -16.50 -6.86 -0.73
C LYS A 197 -16.13 -5.71 0.20
N ALA A 198 -15.23 -4.83 -0.21
CA ALA A 198 -14.63 -3.81 0.66
C ALA A 198 -15.66 -2.91 1.34
N PHE A 199 -16.70 -2.46 0.61
CA PHE A 199 -17.73 -1.60 1.16
C PHE A 199 -18.53 -2.30 2.27
N ASP A 200 -18.99 -3.52 2.02
CA ASP A 200 -19.77 -4.31 2.97
C ASP A 200 -18.94 -4.68 4.20
N THR A 201 -17.68 -5.08 3.99
CA THR A 201 -16.72 -5.34 5.07
C THR A 201 -16.57 -4.10 5.96
N MET A 202 -16.45 -2.91 5.37
CA MET A 202 -16.35 -1.67 6.15
C MET A 202 -17.65 -1.31 6.87
N CYS A 203 -18.82 -1.61 6.32
CA CYS A 203 -20.10 -1.51 7.02
C CYS A 203 -20.15 -2.43 8.26
N VAL A 204 -19.70 -3.67 8.12
CA VAL A 204 -19.63 -4.65 9.24
C VAL A 204 -18.69 -4.16 10.33
N LEU A 205 -17.51 -3.67 9.95
CA LEU A 205 -16.53 -3.11 10.89
C LEU A 205 -17.05 -1.86 11.59
N ALA A 206 -17.74 -0.95 10.86
CA ALA A 206 -18.35 0.25 11.43
C ALA A 206 -19.38 -0.11 12.50
N ASN A 207 -20.25 -1.10 12.24
CA ASN A 207 -21.20 -1.60 13.23
C ASN A 207 -20.50 -2.21 14.44
N LYS A 208 -19.43 -3.00 14.22
CA LYS A 208 -18.71 -3.71 15.28
C LYS A 208 -17.95 -2.77 16.22
N PHE A 209 -17.33 -1.73 15.67
CA PHE A 209 -16.45 -0.82 16.40
C PHE A 209 -17.04 0.56 16.65
N GLY A 210 -18.27 0.83 16.19
CA GLY A 210 -18.99 2.07 16.49
C GLY A 210 -18.48 3.34 15.79
N PHE A 211 -17.75 3.19 14.68
CA PHE A 211 -17.28 4.33 13.87
C PHE A 211 -18.25 4.66 12.72
N SER A 212 -18.00 5.78 12.04
CA SER A 212 -18.86 6.27 10.97
C SER A 212 -18.98 5.27 9.81
N LYS A 213 -20.20 4.92 9.42
CA LYS A 213 -20.43 4.02 8.29
C LYS A 213 -19.93 4.63 6.97
N PRO A 214 -19.41 3.81 6.05
CA PRO A 214 -19.07 4.28 4.72
C PRO A 214 -20.33 4.69 3.95
N THR A 215 -20.23 5.76 3.17
CA THR A 215 -21.34 6.28 2.34
C THR A 215 -21.00 6.35 0.85
N ASP A 216 -19.72 6.34 0.52
CA ASP A 216 -19.19 6.47 -0.84
C ASP A 216 -18.72 5.11 -1.35
N GLU A 217 -19.65 4.31 -1.87
CA GLU A 217 -19.37 2.94 -2.34
C GLU A 217 -18.30 2.88 -3.44
N GLY A 218 -18.26 3.89 -4.31
CA GLY A 218 -17.28 3.99 -5.40
C GLY A 218 -15.84 4.01 -4.90
N PHE A 219 -15.58 4.75 -3.81
CA PHE A 219 -14.25 4.80 -3.20
C PHE A 219 -13.76 3.43 -2.72
N PHE A 220 -14.62 2.63 -2.08
CA PHE A 220 -14.22 1.31 -1.55
C PHE A 220 -14.08 0.25 -2.65
N LYS A 221 -14.78 0.42 -3.78
CA LYS A 221 -14.59 -0.40 -4.98
C LYS A 221 -13.36 -0.03 -5.79
N GLY A 222 -12.79 1.16 -5.56
CA GLY A 222 -11.64 1.68 -6.27
C GLY A 222 -10.35 0.89 -6.04
N ILE A 223 -9.52 0.76 -7.09
CA ILE A 223 -8.19 0.14 -7.00
C ILE A 223 -7.12 1.24 -7.03
N MET A 224 -6.54 1.56 -5.88
CA MET A 224 -5.44 2.54 -5.79
C MET A 224 -4.10 1.97 -6.27
N ASN A 225 -3.76 0.75 -5.84
CA ASN A 225 -2.47 0.12 -6.13
C ASN A 225 -2.64 -1.03 -7.16
N GLY A 226 -3.14 -0.67 -8.34
CA GLY A 226 -3.32 -1.58 -9.47
C GLY A 226 -2.14 -1.54 -10.45
N ASP A 227 -2.41 -1.86 -11.71
CA ASP A 227 -1.40 -1.94 -12.77
C ASP A 227 -0.66 -0.61 -13.01
N LEU A 228 -1.36 0.51 -12.79
CA LEU A 228 -0.82 1.87 -12.89
C LEU A 228 0.18 2.24 -11.78
N PHE A 229 0.19 1.50 -10.66
CA PHE A 229 1.04 1.81 -9.51
C PHE A 229 2.51 1.72 -9.88
N GLY A 230 3.28 2.77 -9.54
CA GLY A 230 4.69 2.93 -9.88
C GLY A 230 4.95 3.65 -11.21
N PHE A 231 3.93 3.90 -12.03
CA PHE A 231 4.07 4.67 -13.28
C PHE A 231 3.53 6.09 -13.18
N ILE A 232 2.46 6.30 -12.41
CA ILE A 232 1.78 7.58 -12.23
C ILE A 232 1.84 8.03 -10.76
N PRO A 233 1.70 9.33 -10.44
CA PRO A 233 1.37 10.45 -11.34
C PRO A 233 2.56 10.95 -12.18
N ILE A 234 2.24 11.51 -13.35
CA ILE A 234 3.18 12.18 -14.26
C ILE A 234 2.68 13.60 -14.50
N ASN A 235 3.59 14.57 -14.43
CA ASN A 235 3.31 15.97 -14.76
C ASN A 235 3.75 16.25 -16.19
N PHE A 236 2.87 16.83 -16.97
CA PHE A 236 3.16 17.25 -18.33
C PHE A 236 3.01 18.78 -18.42
N PHE A 237 4.03 19.43 -18.96
CA PHE A 237 4.10 20.89 -19.10
C PHE A 237 4.10 21.24 -20.58
N ALA A 238 2.94 21.69 -21.09
CA ALA A 238 2.85 22.20 -22.45
C ALA A 238 3.46 23.61 -22.51
N ASN A 239 4.40 23.84 -23.41
CA ASN A 239 5.02 25.14 -23.63
C ASN A 239 5.23 25.40 -25.12
N GLU A 240 4.92 26.61 -25.58
CA GLU A 240 5.14 27.02 -26.98
C GLU A 240 6.62 26.97 -27.39
N LYS A 241 7.56 27.15 -26.45
CA LYS A 241 8.99 27.05 -26.75
C LYS A 241 9.37 25.67 -27.28
N ASN A 242 8.71 24.62 -26.78
CA ASN A 242 8.97 23.24 -27.20
C ASN A 242 8.37 22.92 -28.58
N LEU A 243 7.56 23.81 -29.18
CA LEU A 243 7.14 23.69 -30.59
C LEU A 243 8.28 24.05 -31.56
N LYS A 244 9.19 24.93 -31.12
CA LYS A 244 10.26 25.50 -31.96
C LYS A 244 11.65 24.96 -31.63
N CYS A 245 11.84 24.48 -30.41
CA CYS A 245 13.11 23.95 -29.92
C CYS A 245 12.96 22.48 -29.55
N SER A 246 13.92 21.65 -29.96
CA SER A 246 13.98 20.23 -29.65
C SER A 246 14.61 19.91 -28.29
N ASP A 247 14.82 20.91 -27.43
CA ASP A 247 15.37 20.67 -26.09
C ASP A 247 14.33 20.00 -25.17
N THR A 248 14.79 19.15 -24.25
CA THR A 248 13.95 18.42 -23.29
C THR A 248 13.75 19.20 -21.97
N THR A 249 13.97 20.51 -21.97
CA THR A 249 13.88 21.35 -20.77
C THR A 249 12.42 21.54 -20.37
N VAL A 250 12.09 21.20 -19.13
CA VAL A 250 10.76 21.43 -18.58
C VAL A 250 10.65 22.86 -18.05
N TYR A 251 9.89 23.70 -18.75
CA TYR A 251 9.63 25.09 -18.37
C TYR A 251 8.41 25.17 -17.44
N LYS A 252 8.58 24.94 -16.14
CA LYS A 252 7.44 24.94 -15.18
C LYS A 252 6.70 26.28 -15.11
N ASN A 253 7.45 27.38 -15.23
CA ASN A 253 6.88 28.72 -15.24
C ASN A 253 6.35 29.04 -16.63
N ASN A 254 5.14 29.57 -16.72
CA ASN A 254 4.45 29.91 -17.98
C ASN A 254 4.15 28.70 -18.88
N SER A 255 3.97 27.52 -18.29
CA SER A 255 3.45 26.34 -18.97
C SER A 255 2.05 26.00 -18.49
N ILE A 256 1.30 25.36 -19.39
CA ILE A 256 0.02 24.72 -19.06
C ILE A 256 0.34 23.37 -18.44
N HIS A 257 -0.09 23.15 -17.20
CA HIS A 257 0.18 21.92 -16.44
C HIS A 257 -0.97 20.93 -16.60
N LEU A 258 -0.63 19.74 -17.09
CA LEU A 258 -1.51 18.58 -17.13
C LEU A 258 -0.94 17.50 -16.20
N GLN A 259 -1.80 16.71 -15.58
CA GLN A 259 -1.42 15.59 -14.75
C GLN A 259 -2.01 14.29 -15.33
N ILE A 260 -1.14 13.36 -15.69
CA ILE A 260 -1.53 12.00 -16.07
C ILE A 260 -1.53 11.16 -14.79
N THR A 261 -2.71 10.76 -14.34
CA THR A 261 -2.88 10.04 -13.07
C THR A 261 -4.19 9.23 -13.08
N SER A 262 -4.53 8.57 -11.98
CA SER A 262 -5.78 7.85 -11.86
C SER A 262 -6.87 8.69 -11.20
N THR A 263 -8.13 8.45 -11.57
CA THR A 263 -9.31 9.05 -10.92
C THR A 263 -9.30 8.81 -9.41
N ASN A 264 -8.92 7.60 -8.99
CA ASN A 264 -8.81 7.25 -7.56
C ASN A 264 -7.76 8.10 -6.82
N LEU A 265 -6.62 8.43 -7.45
CA LEU A 265 -5.60 9.28 -6.84
C LEU A 265 -6.07 10.74 -6.75
N ILE A 266 -6.73 11.25 -7.79
CA ILE A 266 -7.33 12.59 -7.79
C ILE A 266 -8.35 12.76 -6.67
N GLU A 267 -9.23 11.77 -6.48
CA GLU A 267 -10.19 11.76 -5.38
C GLU A 267 -9.51 11.66 -4.01
N PHE A 268 -8.51 10.78 -3.88
CA PHE A 268 -7.79 10.58 -2.62
C PHE A 268 -7.11 11.86 -2.13
N TYR A 269 -6.51 12.63 -3.03
CA TYR A 269 -5.89 13.92 -2.69
C TYR A 269 -6.87 15.10 -2.65
N GLY A 270 -8.17 14.87 -2.84
CA GLY A 270 -9.20 15.92 -2.84
C GLY A 270 -9.13 16.86 -4.03
N GLN A 271 -8.40 16.49 -5.09
CA GLN A 271 -8.14 17.32 -6.27
C GLN A 271 -9.27 17.24 -7.31
N SER A 272 -10.25 16.35 -7.12
CA SER A 272 -11.38 16.17 -8.05
C SER A 272 -12.26 17.41 -8.22
N LYS A 273 -12.18 18.38 -7.28
CA LYS A 273 -12.89 19.66 -7.37
C LYS A 273 -12.13 20.73 -8.15
N GLU A 274 -10.82 20.56 -8.34
CA GLU A 274 -9.94 21.56 -8.95
C GLU A 274 -9.58 21.22 -10.41
N TYR A 275 -9.63 19.94 -10.75
CA TYR A 275 -9.21 19.43 -12.05
C TYR A 275 -10.38 18.77 -12.79
N ILE A 276 -10.40 18.94 -14.10
CA ILE A 276 -11.29 18.22 -15.02
C ILE A 276 -10.51 17.15 -15.77
N ASN A 277 -11.17 16.04 -16.09
CA ASN A 277 -10.59 14.98 -16.93
C ASN A 277 -10.90 15.27 -18.41
N ILE A 278 -9.88 15.38 -19.25
CA ILE A 278 -10.00 15.74 -20.67
C ILE A 278 -9.77 14.57 -21.63
N ILE A 279 -9.82 13.32 -21.15
CA ILE A 279 -9.65 12.13 -22.01
C ILE A 279 -10.61 12.13 -23.20
N SER A 280 -11.89 12.47 -23.00
CA SER A 280 -12.89 12.47 -24.07
C SER A 280 -12.57 13.42 -25.23
N ASP A 281 -11.77 14.45 -24.96
CA ASP A 281 -11.46 15.49 -25.94
C ASP A 281 -10.25 15.07 -26.80
N PHE A 282 -9.44 14.16 -26.27
CA PHE A 282 -8.18 13.71 -26.86
C PHE A 282 -8.30 12.32 -27.48
N PHE A 283 -9.22 11.48 -27.00
CA PHE A 283 -9.38 10.09 -27.40
C PHE A 283 -10.83 9.77 -27.77
N ASP A 284 -11.04 9.23 -28.97
CA ASP A 284 -12.37 8.83 -29.46
C ASP A 284 -12.86 7.50 -28.84
N LYS A 285 -11.95 6.72 -28.27
CA LYS A 285 -12.22 5.43 -27.62
C LYS A 285 -11.78 5.48 -26.16
N PRO A 286 -12.45 4.74 -25.26
CA PRO A 286 -11.96 4.54 -23.91
C PRO A 286 -10.52 4.03 -23.89
N LEU A 287 -9.75 4.48 -22.91
CA LEU A 287 -8.42 3.94 -22.64
C LEU A 287 -8.49 2.48 -22.19
N LYS A 288 -7.38 1.76 -22.24
CA LYS A 288 -7.32 0.37 -21.75
C LYS A 288 -7.57 0.29 -20.24
N TYR A 289 -7.17 1.32 -19.50
CA TYR A 289 -7.35 1.42 -18.06
C TYR A 289 -8.41 2.48 -17.76
N ASP A 290 -9.61 2.04 -17.35
CA ASP A 290 -10.77 2.92 -17.13
C ASP A 290 -10.51 4.04 -16.12
N ASN A 291 -9.62 3.81 -15.14
CA ASN A 291 -9.29 4.79 -14.12
C ASN A 291 -8.13 5.71 -14.50
N LEU A 292 -7.45 5.52 -15.63
CA LEU A 292 -6.39 6.41 -16.11
C LEU A 292 -7.00 7.67 -16.76
N GLY A 293 -6.47 8.84 -16.43
CA GLY A 293 -6.97 10.11 -16.94
C GLY A 293 -5.88 11.16 -17.13
N ILE A 294 -6.26 12.21 -17.86
CA ILE A 294 -5.45 13.42 -18.05
C ILE A 294 -6.23 14.56 -17.43
N PHE A 295 -5.67 15.12 -16.36
CA PHE A 295 -6.33 16.09 -15.51
C PHE A 295 -5.69 17.46 -15.68
N ILE A 296 -6.51 18.49 -15.85
CA ILE A 296 -6.08 19.87 -16.07
C ILE A 296 -7.02 20.82 -15.31
N LYS A 297 -6.52 21.98 -14.88
CA LYS A 297 -7.37 23.03 -14.31
C LYS A 297 -8.24 23.65 -15.42
N PRO A 298 -9.52 23.98 -15.17
CA PRO A 298 -10.39 24.55 -16.20
C PRO A 298 -9.80 25.79 -16.91
N GLN A 299 -9.20 26.71 -16.14
CA GLN A 299 -8.57 27.93 -16.69
C GLN A 299 -7.37 27.63 -17.61
N ASP A 300 -6.56 26.64 -17.27
CA ASP A 300 -5.40 26.23 -18.05
C ASP A 300 -5.86 25.52 -19.33
N TYR A 301 -7.01 24.83 -19.27
CA TYR A 301 -7.60 24.21 -20.44
C TYR A 301 -8.15 25.23 -21.43
N GLU A 302 -8.81 26.28 -20.95
CA GLU A 302 -9.26 27.38 -21.82
C GLU A 302 -8.07 28.11 -22.46
N GLN A 303 -6.96 28.31 -21.74
CA GLN A 303 -5.72 28.81 -22.35
C GLN A 303 -5.16 27.87 -23.42
N LEU A 304 -5.18 26.55 -23.18
CA LEU A 304 -4.72 25.57 -24.17
C LEU A 304 -5.55 25.64 -25.45
N LYS A 305 -6.88 25.77 -25.33
CA LYS A 305 -7.79 25.87 -26.49
C LYS A 305 -7.58 27.13 -27.32
N GLN A 306 -7.09 28.21 -26.72
CA GLN A 306 -6.79 29.46 -27.44
C GLN A 306 -5.57 29.33 -28.35
N ASN A 307 -4.64 28.41 -28.06
CA ASN A 307 -3.50 28.11 -28.91
C ASN A 307 -3.69 26.76 -29.63
N ASN A 308 -4.24 26.81 -30.84
CA ASN A 308 -4.52 25.60 -31.62
C ASN A 308 -3.26 24.78 -31.95
N GLU A 309 -2.12 25.41 -32.23
CA GLU A 309 -0.88 24.70 -32.53
C GLU A 309 -0.39 23.91 -31.30
N LEU A 310 -0.38 24.56 -30.13
CA LEU A 310 0.00 23.94 -28.87
C LEU A 310 -0.98 22.83 -28.46
N LEU A 311 -2.28 23.06 -28.64
CA LEU A 311 -3.32 22.06 -28.38
C LEU A 311 -3.11 20.80 -29.22
N GLN A 312 -2.90 20.94 -30.54
CA GLN A 312 -2.70 19.79 -31.42
C GLN A 312 -1.39 19.05 -31.10
N ALA A 313 -0.31 19.78 -30.83
CA ALA A 313 0.95 19.16 -30.42
C ALA A 313 0.80 18.40 -29.10
N THR A 314 0.08 18.98 -28.13
CA THR A 314 -0.20 18.37 -26.82
C THR A 314 -1.06 17.13 -26.97
N LYS A 315 -2.11 17.19 -27.79
CA LYS A 315 -2.97 16.03 -28.11
C LYS A 315 -2.16 14.90 -28.75
N ASN A 316 -1.38 15.20 -29.78
CA ASN A 316 -0.56 14.20 -30.47
C ASN A 316 0.48 13.55 -29.55
N TYR A 317 1.17 14.36 -28.74
CA TYR A 317 2.16 13.86 -27.78
C TYR A 317 1.50 12.93 -26.75
N LEU A 318 0.43 13.39 -26.10
CA LEU A 318 -0.23 12.64 -25.04
C LEU A 318 -0.88 11.35 -25.57
N THR A 319 -1.43 11.34 -26.78
CA THR A 319 -1.92 10.12 -27.43
C THR A 319 -0.81 9.08 -27.59
N ASN A 320 0.36 9.48 -28.10
CA ASN A 320 1.50 8.58 -28.27
C ASN A 320 2.07 8.13 -26.93
N PHE A 321 2.13 9.04 -25.95
CA PHE A 321 2.60 8.76 -24.61
C PHE A 321 1.72 7.72 -23.89
N ILE A 322 0.39 7.90 -23.93
CA ILE A 322 -0.55 6.97 -23.30
C ILE A 322 -0.43 5.58 -23.93
N LYS A 323 -0.32 5.49 -25.27
CA LYS A 323 -0.08 4.21 -25.95
C LYS A 323 1.21 3.52 -25.45
N ALA A 324 2.32 4.26 -25.39
CA ALA A 324 3.60 3.72 -24.91
C ALA A 324 3.54 3.31 -23.43
N LEU A 325 2.83 4.08 -22.60
CA LEU A 325 2.58 3.75 -21.20
C LEU A 325 1.80 2.43 -21.06
N GLU A 326 0.70 2.28 -21.80
CA GLU A 326 -0.12 1.05 -21.79
C GLU A 326 0.68 -0.17 -22.25
N GLU A 327 1.47 -0.06 -23.33
CA GLU A 327 2.37 -1.11 -23.81
C GLU A 327 3.41 -1.47 -22.74
N ARG A 328 4.02 -0.46 -22.09
CA ARG A 328 5.01 -0.69 -21.03
C ARG A 328 4.40 -1.39 -19.82
N ILE A 329 3.20 -1.01 -19.39
CA ILE A 329 2.53 -1.65 -18.25
C ILE A 329 2.31 -3.14 -18.53
N GLU A 330 1.90 -3.53 -19.74
CA GLU A 330 1.73 -4.94 -20.10
C GLU A 330 3.04 -5.72 -20.12
N ILE A 331 4.11 -5.11 -20.63
CA ILE A 331 5.45 -5.70 -20.55
C ILE A 331 5.84 -5.95 -19.09
N GLU A 332 5.65 -4.97 -18.19
CA GLU A 332 5.98 -5.16 -16.77
C GLU A 332 5.11 -6.23 -16.11
N LYS A 333 3.81 -6.30 -16.43
CA LYS A 333 2.92 -7.35 -15.92
C LYS A 333 3.37 -8.75 -16.33
N SER A 334 3.86 -8.91 -17.55
CA SER A 334 4.34 -10.20 -18.06
C SER A 334 5.55 -10.77 -17.30
N LYS A 335 6.32 -9.90 -16.62
CA LYS A 335 7.49 -10.30 -15.82
C LYS A 335 7.14 -10.80 -14.42
N LEU A 336 5.93 -10.52 -13.94
CA LEU A 336 5.57 -10.74 -12.55
C LEU A 336 5.40 -12.23 -12.25
N PHE A 337 5.99 -12.66 -11.15
CA PHE A 337 5.82 -14.02 -10.65
C PHE A 337 4.38 -14.27 -10.20
N LYS A 338 3.94 -15.51 -10.38
CA LYS A 338 2.68 -16.04 -9.88
C LYS A 338 2.94 -16.88 -8.62
N GLU A 339 1.88 -17.20 -7.90
CA GLU A 339 1.97 -18.04 -6.71
C GLU A 339 2.61 -19.41 -6.98
N ASN A 340 2.35 -20.00 -8.16
CA ASN A 340 2.98 -21.26 -8.56
C ASN A 340 4.51 -21.15 -8.71
N ASP A 341 5.03 -19.99 -9.14
CA ASP A 341 6.47 -19.78 -9.24
C ASP A 341 7.12 -19.74 -7.85
N VAL A 342 6.41 -19.15 -6.87
CA VAL A 342 6.83 -19.18 -5.45
C VAL A 342 6.84 -20.59 -4.91
N LEU A 343 5.80 -21.39 -5.17
CA LEU A 343 5.73 -22.80 -4.75
C LEU A 343 6.86 -23.62 -5.37
N ASN A 344 7.10 -23.48 -6.67
CA ASN A 344 8.20 -24.16 -7.36
C ASN A 344 9.56 -23.77 -6.78
N TYR A 345 9.79 -22.49 -6.50
CA TYR A 345 11.01 -22.03 -5.86
C TYR A 345 11.21 -22.64 -4.46
N LEU A 346 10.16 -22.72 -3.64
CA LEU A 346 10.21 -23.35 -2.31
C LEU A 346 10.36 -24.87 -2.40
N LYS A 347 9.86 -25.52 -3.45
CA LYS A 347 10.05 -26.94 -3.72
C LYS A 347 11.54 -27.27 -3.90
N GLU A 348 12.24 -26.47 -4.67
CA GLU A 348 13.69 -26.66 -4.90
C GLU A 348 14.53 -26.15 -3.71
N ASN A 349 14.07 -25.12 -3.00
CA ASN A 349 14.80 -24.54 -1.87
C ASN A 349 14.36 -25.11 -0.51
N LYS A 350 14.83 -26.33 -0.18
CA LYS A 350 14.52 -27.03 1.08
C LYS A 350 14.75 -26.17 2.33
N LYS A 351 15.84 -25.40 2.38
CA LYS A 351 16.18 -24.55 3.53
C LYS A 351 15.11 -23.48 3.78
N LEU A 352 14.69 -22.76 2.74
CA LEU A 352 13.65 -21.74 2.87
C LEU A 352 12.27 -22.35 3.13
N ARG A 353 11.94 -23.47 2.48
CA ARG A 353 10.68 -24.19 2.71
C ARG A 353 10.52 -24.61 4.18
N VAL A 354 11.49 -25.32 4.74
CA VAL A 354 11.46 -25.77 6.14
C VAL A 354 11.38 -24.58 7.10
N LYS A 355 12.10 -23.50 6.81
CA LYS A 355 12.04 -22.26 7.60
C LYS A 355 10.66 -21.63 7.58
N LEU A 356 10.07 -21.47 6.39
CA LEU A 356 8.73 -20.92 6.22
C LEU A 356 7.68 -21.80 6.91
N LYS A 357 7.76 -23.12 6.74
CA LYS A 357 6.85 -24.09 7.39
C LYS A 357 6.85 -23.92 8.90
N LYS A 358 8.03 -23.93 9.54
CA LYS A 358 8.18 -23.71 10.98
C LYS A 358 7.61 -22.38 11.45
N LEU A 359 7.81 -21.32 10.66
CA LEU A 359 7.28 -19.99 10.96
C LEU A 359 5.74 -19.99 10.90
N LEU A 360 5.15 -20.50 9.81
CA LEU A 360 3.70 -20.50 9.63
C LEU A 360 2.99 -21.45 10.61
N ASP A 361 3.61 -22.59 10.92
CA ASP A 361 3.08 -23.53 11.92
C ASP A 361 2.95 -22.91 13.29
N LYS A 362 3.89 -22.03 13.66
CA LYS A 362 3.81 -21.24 14.89
C LYS A 362 2.78 -20.12 14.76
N GLU A 363 2.95 -19.26 13.77
CA GLU A 363 2.27 -17.97 13.76
C GLU A 363 0.77 -18.07 13.39
N LEU A 364 0.36 -19.13 12.69
CA LEU A 364 -1.04 -19.33 12.28
C LEU A 364 -1.88 -20.12 13.28
N VAL A 365 -1.33 -20.60 14.41
CA VAL A 365 -2.06 -21.44 15.38
C VAL A 365 -3.37 -20.78 15.82
N HIS A 366 -3.29 -19.52 16.28
CA HIS A 366 -4.46 -18.80 16.76
C HIS A 366 -5.46 -18.55 15.62
N LEU A 367 -5.00 -18.17 14.43
CA LEU A 367 -5.89 -17.96 13.29
C LEU A 367 -6.63 -19.24 12.89
N LYS A 368 -5.93 -20.38 12.83
CA LYS A 368 -6.52 -21.70 12.53
C LYS A 368 -7.57 -22.10 13.56
N GLN A 369 -7.38 -21.76 14.83
CA GLN A 369 -8.33 -22.09 15.89
C GLN A 369 -9.61 -21.26 15.82
N TYR A 370 -9.50 -19.95 15.58
CA TYR A 370 -10.64 -19.03 15.70
C TYR A 370 -11.29 -18.62 14.37
N ARG A 371 -10.56 -18.71 13.26
CA ARG A 371 -11.04 -18.46 11.89
C ARG A 371 -10.49 -19.51 10.91
N PRO A 372 -10.81 -20.79 11.12
CA PRO A 372 -10.40 -21.85 10.20
C PRO A 372 -10.95 -21.63 8.79
N ASP A 373 -12.10 -20.97 8.66
CA ASP A 373 -12.73 -20.60 7.38
C ASP A 373 -11.79 -19.78 6.49
N ILE A 374 -11.09 -18.80 7.07
CA ILE A 374 -10.08 -18.02 6.36
C ILE A 374 -8.95 -18.93 5.86
N VAL A 375 -8.37 -19.73 6.75
CA VAL A 375 -7.18 -20.53 6.42
C VAL A 375 -7.49 -21.62 5.39
N VAL A 376 -8.67 -22.23 5.47
CA VAL A 376 -9.14 -23.23 4.49
C VAL A 376 -9.34 -22.59 3.11
N SER A 377 -9.74 -21.32 3.05
CA SER A 377 -9.92 -20.61 1.77
C SER A 377 -8.61 -20.31 1.03
N TRP A 378 -7.46 -20.34 1.73
CA TRP A 378 -6.14 -20.03 1.17
C TRP A 378 -5.59 -21.16 0.30
N LYS A 379 -6.00 -21.18 -0.97
CA LYS A 379 -5.62 -22.18 -1.98
C LYS A 379 -4.13 -22.49 -1.98
N TYR A 380 -3.27 -21.49 -2.09
CA TYR A 380 -1.83 -21.71 -2.29
C TYR A 380 -1.13 -22.11 -0.99
N TYR A 381 -1.64 -21.65 0.15
CA TYR A 381 -1.21 -22.19 1.44
C TYR A 381 -1.51 -23.69 1.58
N GLN A 382 -2.68 -24.15 1.14
CA GLN A 382 -3.00 -25.59 1.16
C GLN A 382 -2.07 -26.40 0.25
N GLU A 383 -1.75 -25.87 -0.95
CA GLU A 383 -0.77 -26.48 -1.86
C GLU A 383 0.63 -26.54 -1.22
N PHE A 384 1.05 -25.48 -0.53
CA PHE A 384 2.31 -25.44 0.22
C PHE A 384 2.36 -26.50 1.35
N GLU A 385 1.30 -26.62 2.16
CA GLU A 385 1.23 -27.62 3.23
C GLU A 385 1.28 -29.05 2.67
N LYS A 386 0.59 -29.32 1.56
CA LYS A 386 0.66 -30.61 0.86
C LYS A 386 2.08 -30.90 0.38
N MET A 387 2.73 -29.95 -0.28
CA MET A 387 4.11 -30.06 -0.74
C MET A 387 5.08 -30.36 0.43
N CYS A 388 4.94 -29.68 1.56
CA CYS A 388 5.78 -29.94 2.74
C CYS A 388 5.58 -31.36 3.28
N LYS A 389 4.35 -31.87 3.32
CA LYS A 389 4.07 -33.25 3.75
C LYS A 389 4.72 -34.29 2.82
N GLU A 390 4.67 -34.07 1.51
CA GLU A 390 5.24 -35.00 0.52
C GLU A 390 6.78 -35.02 0.52
N LEU A 391 7.42 -33.87 0.77
CA LEU A 391 8.88 -33.73 0.63
C LEU A 391 9.66 -33.81 1.93
N ASP A 392 9.04 -33.42 3.05
CA ASP A 392 9.68 -33.36 4.36
C ASP A 392 9.01 -34.29 5.39
N GLY A 393 7.91 -34.96 5.01
CA GLY A 393 7.26 -36.01 5.80
C GLY A 393 7.99 -37.34 5.66
N ASN A 394 9.07 -37.50 6.43
CA ASN A 394 9.52 -38.78 6.98
C ASN A 394 9.85 -38.56 8.45
#